data_AF-A0A968BU12-F1
#
_entry.id   AF-A0A968BU12-F1
#
_cell.length_a   1.000
_cell.length_b   1.000
_cell.length_c   1.000
_cell.angle_alpha   90.00
_cell.angle_beta   90.00
_cell.angle_gamma   90.00
#
_symmetry.space_group_name_H-M   'P 1'
#
loop_
_entity.id
_entity.type
_entity.pdbx_description
1 polymer ?
#
loop_
_entity_poly.entity_id
_entity_poly.type
_entity_poly.pdbx_seq_one_letter_code
_entity_poly.pdbx_strand_id
1 'polypeptide(L)'
;SFVLTDRGGDELALRPELTPSLARMVAQRQARLVLPVRWFSYGPFWRYERPQRGRTREFFQWNIDLLGDESPAADGEIVAIGAEFLRSLGLSSEDVGIFLNSRRLMERKLSEIGIGDDLRAGAFRLIDRRDKLPADKWSAWALELGLSEAQLQGLQALLADPDLWQESEELQQVFATAEAFDLQDYLVYDASIVRGLDYYTGPVFEAYDRARTSRAIFGGGRYDDLVADVGGDRITGVGFA
;
A
#
# COMPACT_ATOMS: atom_id res chain seq x y z
N SER A 1 7.10 -13.29 -12.77
CA SER A 1 7.93 -13.97 -11.75
C SER A 1 8.89 -14.95 -12.42
N PHE A 2 9.92 -15.44 -11.71
CA PHE A 2 10.69 -16.58 -12.21
C PHE A 2 9.86 -17.85 -12.04
N VAL A 3 9.50 -18.48 -13.15
CA VAL A 3 8.71 -19.73 -13.19
C VAL A 3 9.62 -20.86 -13.66
N LEU A 4 9.56 -21.99 -12.98
CA LEU A 4 10.29 -23.22 -13.27
C LEU A 4 9.28 -24.36 -13.39
N THR A 5 9.57 -25.34 -14.24
CA THR A 5 8.81 -26.59 -14.28
C THR A 5 9.53 -27.63 -13.46
N ASP A 6 8.82 -28.29 -12.56
CA ASP A 6 9.37 -29.38 -11.76
C ASP A 6 9.49 -30.69 -12.57
N ARG A 7 9.92 -31.79 -11.92
CA ARG A 7 10.05 -33.08 -12.61
C ARG A 7 8.71 -33.75 -12.95
N GLY A 8 7.64 -33.37 -12.26
CA GLY A 8 6.28 -33.84 -12.50
C GLY A 8 5.54 -33.06 -13.59
N GLY A 9 6.08 -31.91 -13.99
CA GLY A 9 5.46 -31.00 -14.97
C GLY A 9 4.71 -29.83 -14.33
N ASP A 10 4.72 -29.72 -13.00
CA ASP A 10 4.06 -28.64 -12.28
C ASP A 10 4.88 -27.35 -12.36
N GLU A 11 4.19 -26.22 -12.45
CA GLU A 11 4.81 -24.91 -12.45
C GLU A 11 5.07 -24.44 -11.00
N LEU A 12 6.34 -24.14 -10.72
CA LEU A 12 6.81 -23.55 -9.47
C LEU A 12 7.28 -22.12 -9.74
N ALA A 13 7.02 -21.20 -8.83
CA ALA A 13 7.54 -19.84 -8.90
C ALA A 13 8.49 -19.56 -7.73
N LEU A 14 9.63 -18.92 -8.02
CA LEU A 14 10.38 -18.25 -6.96
C LEU A 14 9.52 -17.09 -6.46
N ARG A 15 9.29 -17.04 -5.15
CA ARG A 15 8.38 -16.06 -4.53
C ARG A 15 8.79 -14.62 -4.90
N PRO A 16 7.90 -13.83 -5.51
CA PRO A 16 8.18 -12.43 -5.81
C PRO A 16 7.94 -11.51 -4.61
N GLU A 17 7.12 -11.95 -3.66
CA GLU A 17 6.75 -11.26 -2.42
C GLU A 17 6.35 -12.30 -1.34
N LEU A 18 6.13 -11.86 -0.10
CA LEU A 18 5.76 -12.75 1.02
C LEU A 18 4.26 -12.89 1.22
N THR A 19 3.49 -11.81 1.04
CA THR A 19 2.11 -11.67 1.54
C THR A 19 1.18 -12.81 1.12
N PRO A 20 1.16 -13.30 -0.15
CA PRO A 20 0.35 -14.45 -0.54
C PRO A 20 0.80 -15.77 0.13
N SER A 21 2.09 -15.94 0.40
CA SER A 21 2.60 -17.10 1.14
C SER A 21 2.15 -17.06 2.60
N LEU A 22 2.20 -15.88 3.22
CA LEU A 22 1.70 -15.63 4.57
C LEU A 22 0.19 -15.91 4.66
N ALA A 23 -0.61 -15.34 3.75
CA ALA A 23 -2.05 -15.57 3.69
C ALA A 23 -2.38 -17.06 3.58
N ARG A 24 -1.69 -17.80 2.70
CA ARG A 24 -1.84 -19.25 2.57
C ARG A 24 -1.48 -20.00 3.85
N MET A 25 -0.39 -19.62 4.52
CA MET A 25 0.02 -20.23 5.80
C MET A 25 -1.03 -20.03 6.89
N VAL A 26 -1.62 -18.83 6.95
CA VAL A 26 -2.67 -18.47 7.90
C VAL A 26 -3.95 -19.24 7.58
N ALA A 27 -4.42 -19.22 6.33
CA ALA A 27 -5.61 -19.97 5.89
C ALA A 27 -5.53 -21.47 6.26
N GLN A 28 -4.37 -22.10 6.04
CA GLN A 28 -4.15 -23.52 6.37
C GLN A 28 -4.20 -23.84 7.87
N ARG A 29 -4.03 -22.85 8.75
CA ARG A 29 -3.95 -23.03 10.20
C ARG A 29 -4.96 -22.21 10.98
N GLN A 30 -5.90 -21.54 10.30
CA GLN A 30 -6.80 -20.54 10.86
C GLN A 30 -7.54 -21.02 12.12
N ALA A 31 -8.10 -22.24 12.10
CA ALA A 31 -8.80 -22.82 13.25
C ALA A 31 -7.91 -23.08 14.49
N ARG A 32 -6.59 -22.93 14.38
CA ARG A 32 -5.61 -23.18 15.45
C ARG A 32 -4.82 -21.94 15.85
N LEU A 33 -4.97 -20.83 15.12
CA LEU A 33 -4.26 -19.59 15.42
C LEU A 33 -5.05 -18.79 16.46
N VAL A 34 -4.34 -18.23 17.43
CA VAL A 34 -4.90 -17.23 18.35
C VAL A 34 -4.63 -15.86 17.74
N LEU A 35 -5.71 -15.13 17.44
CA LEU A 35 -5.64 -13.79 16.84
C LEU A 35 -5.68 -12.70 17.94
N PRO A 36 -5.08 -11.52 17.70
CA PRO A 36 -4.32 -11.16 16.51
C PRO A 36 -2.93 -11.81 16.47
N VAL A 37 -2.43 -12.11 15.27
CA VAL A 37 -1.05 -12.57 15.06
C VAL A 37 -0.19 -11.42 14.56
N ARG A 38 1.01 -11.28 15.14
CA ARG A 38 2.03 -10.31 14.70
C ARG A 38 3.27 -11.09 14.28
N TRP A 39 3.52 -11.18 12.98
CA TRP A 39 4.64 -11.95 12.44
C TRP A 39 5.56 -11.06 11.61
N PHE A 40 6.82 -11.49 11.52
CA PHE A 40 7.78 -10.88 10.61
C PHE A 40 8.56 -11.95 9.87
N SER A 41 9.14 -11.60 8.73
CA SER A 41 10.05 -12.45 7.99
C SER A 41 11.14 -11.62 7.32
N TYR A 42 12.32 -12.20 7.18
CA TYR A 42 13.42 -11.62 6.42
C TYR A 42 14.05 -12.69 5.54
N GLY A 43 14.27 -12.37 4.27
CA GLY A 43 14.91 -13.28 3.35
C GLY A 43 14.87 -12.80 1.89
N PRO A 44 15.39 -13.64 0.97
CA PRO A 44 15.43 -13.31 -0.44
C PRO A 44 14.07 -13.49 -1.13
N PHE A 45 13.84 -12.63 -2.12
CA PHE A 45 12.72 -12.59 -3.05
C PHE A 45 13.22 -12.35 -4.48
N TRP A 46 12.42 -12.75 -5.47
CA TRP A 46 12.85 -12.75 -6.88
C TRP A 46 11.85 -12.11 -7.82
N ARG A 47 12.36 -11.25 -8.71
CA ARG A 47 11.55 -10.65 -9.79
C ARG A 47 12.21 -10.84 -11.15
N TYR A 48 11.37 -11.15 -12.14
CA TYR A 48 11.81 -11.35 -13.52
C TYR A 48 11.60 -10.06 -14.32
N GLU A 49 12.55 -9.15 -14.21
CA GLU A 49 12.54 -7.87 -14.92
C GLU A 49 13.94 -7.57 -15.48
N ARG A 50 14.01 -6.61 -16.42
CA ARG A 50 15.29 -6.07 -16.89
C ARG A 50 15.97 -5.35 -15.73
N PRO A 51 17.20 -5.74 -15.32
CA PRO A 51 17.87 -5.09 -14.21
C PRO A 51 18.05 -3.59 -14.46
N GLN A 52 17.87 -2.80 -13.40
CA GLN A 52 18.14 -1.37 -13.38
C GLN A 52 19.11 -1.08 -12.23
N ARG A 53 19.66 0.13 -12.17
CA ARG A 53 20.55 0.53 -11.06
C ARG A 53 19.84 0.34 -9.71
N GLY A 54 20.44 -0.46 -8.83
CA GLY A 54 19.89 -0.86 -7.52
C GLY A 54 18.62 -1.73 -7.58
N ARG A 55 18.22 -2.23 -8.74
CA ARG A 55 17.04 -3.09 -8.95
C ARG A 55 17.50 -4.42 -9.54
N THR A 56 18.00 -5.29 -8.68
CA THR A 56 18.45 -6.64 -9.02
C THR A 56 17.27 -7.62 -9.11
N ARG A 57 17.55 -8.80 -9.67
CA ARG A 57 16.59 -9.91 -9.82
C ARG A 57 16.35 -10.66 -8.51
N GLU A 58 17.32 -10.64 -7.60
CA GLU A 58 17.21 -11.11 -6.22
C GLU A 58 17.41 -9.91 -5.29
N PHE A 59 16.61 -9.82 -4.23
CA PHE A 59 16.72 -8.79 -3.20
C PHE A 59 16.22 -9.34 -1.87
N PHE A 60 16.71 -8.78 -0.76
CA PHE A 60 16.20 -9.08 0.57
C PHE A 60 15.06 -8.14 0.91
N GLN A 61 14.07 -8.66 1.63
CA GLN A 61 12.94 -7.88 2.10
C GLN A 61 12.61 -8.30 3.53
N TRP A 62 12.40 -7.31 4.40
CA TRP A 62 11.87 -7.50 5.73
C TRP A 62 10.38 -7.21 5.69
N ASN A 63 9.55 -8.19 5.98
CA ASN A 63 8.10 -8.04 6.04
C ASN A 63 7.65 -8.07 7.49
N ILE A 64 6.69 -7.21 7.85
CA ILE A 64 6.00 -7.23 9.14
C ILE A 64 4.51 -7.17 8.85
N ASP A 65 3.77 -8.07 9.46
CA ASP A 65 2.33 -8.22 9.23
C ASP A 65 1.59 -8.49 10.55
N LEU A 66 0.47 -7.79 10.71
CA LEU A 66 -0.50 -7.98 11.77
C LEU A 66 -1.79 -8.49 11.14
N LEU A 67 -2.26 -9.68 11.54
CA LEU A 67 -3.51 -10.26 11.05
C LEU A 67 -4.52 -10.53 12.17
N GLY A 68 -5.80 -10.34 11.85
CA GLY A 68 -6.92 -10.60 12.75
C GLY A 68 -7.29 -9.44 13.66
N ASP A 69 -6.87 -8.22 13.34
CA ASP A 69 -7.31 -6.99 14.00
C ASP A 69 -7.94 -6.05 12.96
N GLU A 70 -9.22 -5.74 13.15
CA GLU A 70 -9.98 -4.86 12.26
C GLU A 70 -9.89 -3.39 12.68
N SER A 71 -9.31 -3.10 13.84
CA SER A 71 -9.25 -1.75 14.36
C SER A 71 -8.28 -0.89 13.54
N PRO A 72 -8.57 0.42 13.37
CA PRO A 72 -7.61 1.34 12.77
C PRO A 72 -6.31 1.50 13.59
N ALA A 73 -6.33 1.12 14.87
CA ALA A 73 -5.12 1.10 15.70
C ALA A 73 -4.08 0.10 15.17
N ALA A 74 -4.50 -1.00 14.52
CA ALA A 74 -3.58 -1.94 13.89
C ALA A 74 -2.83 -1.29 12.71
N ASP A 75 -3.49 -0.44 11.93
CA ASP A 75 -2.85 0.33 10.86
C ASP A 75 -1.83 1.32 11.45
N GLY A 76 -2.24 2.03 12.52
CA GLY A 76 -1.38 2.93 13.26
C GLY A 76 -0.14 2.24 13.83
N GLU A 77 -0.29 1.04 14.40
CA GLU A 77 0.82 0.23 14.94
C GLU A 77 1.84 -0.11 13.85
N ILE A 78 1.37 -0.60 12.68
CA ILE A 78 2.25 -0.97 11.57
C ILE A 78 2.99 0.25 11.00
N VAL A 79 2.31 1.38 10.84
CA VAL A 79 2.95 2.63 10.37
C VAL A 79 3.96 3.15 11.40
N ALA A 80 3.63 3.10 12.70
CA ALA A 80 4.52 3.51 13.78
C ALA A 80 5.79 2.64 13.84
N ILE A 81 5.68 1.33 13.62
CA ILE A 81 6.86 0.44 13.52
C ILE A 81 7.76 0.86 12.35
N GLY A 82 7.18 1.22 11.21
CA GLY A 82 7.94 1.74 10.05
C GLY A 82 8.66 3.06 10.37
N ALA A 83 8.01 3.99 11.05
CA ALA A 83 8.62 5.25 11.48
C ALA A 83 9.71 5.03 12.54
N GLU A 84 9.48 4.15 13.51
CA GLU A 84 10.46 3.80 14.53
C GLU A 84 11.69 3.12 13.93
N PHE A 85 11.50 2.28 12.91
CA PHE A 85 12.60 1.68 12.17
C PHE A 85 13.49 2.76 11.54
N LEU A 86 12.90 3.74 10.83
CA LEU A 86 13.65 4.85 10.24
C LEU A 86 14.41 5.65 11.31
N ARG A 87 13.74 5.98 12.42
CA ARG A 87 14.35 6.67 13.56
C ARG A 87 15.52 5.89 14.15
N SER A 88 15.39 4.57 14.29
CA SER A 88 16.42 3.67 14.83
C SER A 88 17.67 3.58 13.94
N LEU A 89 17.51 3.81 12.63
CA LEU A 89 18.62 3.93 11.68
C LEU A 89 19.31 5.30 11.73
N GLY A 90 18.81 6.23 12.54
CA GLY A 90 19.32 7.60 12.65
C GLY A 90 18.80 8.56 11.58
N LEU A 91 17.75 8.19 10.83
CA LEU A 91 17.09 9.07 9.87
C LEU A 91 16.03 9.90 10.60
N SER A 92 16.07 11.21 10.43
CA SER A 92 15.10 12.12 11.03
C SER A 92 13.87 12.31 10.12
N SER A 93 12.81 12.89 10.67
CA SER A 93 11.63 13.31 9.88
C SER A 93 11.96 14.36 8.81
N GLU A 94 13.09 15.06 8.90
CA GLU A 94 13.57 15.98 7.85
C GLU A 94 14.23 15.24 6.67
N ASP A 95 14.73 14.02 6.90
CA ASP A 95 15.38 13.21 5.87
C ASP A 95 14.36 12.36 5.10
N VAL A 96 13.37 11.82 5.81
CA VAL A 96 12.41 10.84 5.29
C VAL A 96 10.98 11.13 5.72
N GLY A 97 10.02 10.62 4.95
CA GLY A 97 8.60 10.69 5.29
C GLY A 97 7.85 9.44 4.83
N ILE A 98 6.84 9.05 5.62
CA ILE A 98 5.86 8.02 5.31
C ILE A 98 4.63 8.71 4.76
N PHE A 99 4.42 8.55 3.45
CA PHE A 99 3.30 9.14 2.75
C PHE A 99 2.16 8.14 2.71
N LEU A 100 0.98 8.57 3.16
CA LEU A 100 -0.14 7.67 3.41
C LEU A 100 -1.45 8.20 2.85
N ASN A 101 -2.33 7.27 2.54
CA ASN A 101 -3.69 7.51 2.04
C ASN A 101 -4.57 6.31 2.39
N SER A 102 -5.83 6.34 1.96
CA SER A 102 -6.74 5.20 2.05
C SER A 102 -7.45 4.95 0.74
N ARG A 103 -7.52 3.67 0.33
CA ARG A 103 -8.36 3.27 -0.80
C ARG A 103 -9.84 3.52 -0.53
N ARG A 104 -10.33 3.26 0.68
CA ARG A 104 -11.74 3.48 1.06
C ARG A 104 -12.12 4.95 0.97
N LEU A 105 -11.25 5.83 1.47
CA LEU A 105 -11.43 7.27 1.36
C LEU A 105 -11.53 7.69 -0.11
N MET A 106 -10.59 7.25 -0.94
CA MET A 106 -10.58 7.59 -2.36
C MET A 106 -11.79 7.01 -3.10
N GLU A 107 -12.20 5.78 -2.84
CA GLU A 107 -13.40 5.19 -3.45
C GLU A 107 -14.66 5.97 -3.15
N ARG A 108 -14.86 6.37 -1.88
CA ARG A 108 -15.97 7.21 -1.47
C ARG A 108 -15.92 8.57 -2.20
N LYS A 109 -14.76 9.22 -2.20
CA LYS A 109 -14.58 10.55 -2.81
C LYS A 109 -14.73 10.55 -4.33
N LEU A 110 -14.23 9.51 -5.00
CA LEU A 110 -14.46 9.29 -6.43
C LEU A 110 -15.95 9.14 -6.74
N SER A 111 -16.68 8.39 -5.90
CA SER A 111 -18.13 8.22 -6.04
C SER A 111 -18.88 9.54 -5.86
N GLU A 112 -18.48 10.38 -4.90
CA GLU A 112 -19.07 11.71 -4.65
C GLU A 112 -18.93 12.66 -5.84
N ILE A 113 -17.81 12.59 -6.59
CA ILE A 113 -17.61 13.36 -7.83
C ILE A 113 -18.20 12.66 -9.07
N GLY A 114 -18.95 11.58 -8.87
CA GLY A 114 -19.68 10.87 -9.93
C GLY A 114 -18.83 9.89 -10.75
N ILE A 115 -17.64 9.50 -10.29
CA ILE A 115 -16.85 8.43 -10.92
C ILE A 115 -17.35 7.08 -10.38
N GLY A 116 -18.11 6.37 -11.21
CA GLY A 116 -18.69 5.07 -10.88
C GLY A 116 -17.71 3.90 -10.95
N ASP A 117 -18.23 2.70 -10.64
CA ASP A 117 -17.45 1.44 -10.57
C ASP A 117 -16.78 1.08 -11.90
N ASP A 118 -17.41 1.42 -13.02
CA ASP A 118 -16.92 1.19 -14.38
C ASP A 118 -15.64 1.97 -14.68
N LEU A 119 -15.50 3.17 -14.11
CA LEU A 119 -14.34 4.05 -14.29
C LEU A 119 -13.34 3.98 -13.13
N ARG A 120 -13.71 3.37 -11.99
CA ARG A 120 -12.93 3.32 -10.75
C ARG A 120 -11.51 2.78 -10.94
N ALA A 121 -11.38 1.62 -11.60
CA ALA A 121 -10.07 1.03 -11.88
C ALA A 121 -9.22 1.92 -12.83
N GLY A 122 -9.87 2.65 -13.74
CA GLY A 122 -9.24 3.68 -14.56
C GLY A 122 -8.73 4.84 -13.72
N ALA A 123 -9.56 5.34 -12.80
CA ALA A 123 -9.23 6.45 -11.90
C ALA A 123 -8.03 6.12 -11.00
N PHE A 124 -7.97 4.94 -10.38
CA PHE A 124 -6.79 4.55 -9.59
C PHE A 124 -5.50 4.48 -10.43
N ARG A 125 -5.60 4.04 -11.69
CA ARG A 125 -4.46 4.06 -12.62
C ARG A 125 -4.04 5.49 -13.00
N LEU A 126 -4.99 6.42 -13.12
CA LEU A 126 -4.67 7.84 -13.30
C LEU A 126 -3.93 8.38 -12.08
N ILE A 127 -4.42 8.09 -10.87
CA ILE A 127 -3.81 8.54 -9.61
C ILE A 127 -2.36 8.05 -9.49
N ASP A 128 -2.09 6.75 -9.68
CA ASP A 128 -0.72 6.19 -9.63
C ASP A 128 0.26 6.83 -10.64
N ARG A 129 -0.29 7.41 -11.71
CA ARG A 129 0.49 8.01 -12.81
C ARG A 129 0.58 9.53 -12.72
N ARG A 130 -0.02 10.16 -11.71
CA ARG A 130 -0.09 11.61 -11.55
C ARG A 130 1.28 12.28 -11.59
N ASP A 131 2.29 11.69 -10.95
CA ASP A 131 3.66 12.25 -10.94
C ASP A 131 4.57 11.64 -12.01
N LYS A 132 4.05 10.70 -12.80
CA LYS A 132 4.79 9.98 -13.86
C LYS A 132 4.52 10.54 -15.25
N LEU A 133 3.55 11.44 -15.40
CA LEU A 133 3.13 12.04 -16.67
C LEU A 133 3.08 13.57 -16.57
N PRO A 134 3.40 14.30 -17.66
CA PRO A 134 3.09 15.71 -17.78
C PRO A 134 1.59 16.00 -17.59
N ALA A 135 1.25 17.14 -16.98
CA ALA A 135 -0.12 17.47 -16.58
C ALA A 135 -1.11 17.52 -17.76
N ASP A 136 -0.68 17.99 -18.92
CA ASP A 136 -1.46 18.02 -20.16
C ASP A 136 -1.78 16.59 -20.65
N LYS A 137 -0.77 15.70 -20.67
CA LYS A 137 -0.95 14.30 -21.06
C LYS A 137 -1.80 13.52 -20.07
N TRP A 138 -1.64 13.80 -18.78
CA TRP A 138 -2.43 13.18 -17.73
C TRP A 138 -3.92 13.56 -17.86
N SER A 139 -4.20 14.83 -18.10
CA SER A 139 -5.57 15.34 -18.30
C SER A 139 -6.20 14.77 -19.57
N ALA A 140 -5.46 14.73 -20.68
CA ALA A 140 -5.93 14.10 -21.92
C ALA A 140 -6.26 12.62 -21.73
N TRP A 141 -5.40 11.88 -21.03
CA TRP A 141 -5.63 10.45 -20.75
C TRP A 141 -6.85 10.22 -19.86
N ALA A 142 -7.12 11.12 -18.90
CA ALA A 142 -8.33 11.05 -18.09
C ALA A 142 -9.61 11.16 -18.94
N LEU A 143 -9.63 12.10 -19.90
CA LEU A 143 -10.75 12.27 -20.82
C LEU A 143 -10.90 11.07 -21.78
N GLU A 144 -9.78 10.51 -22.27
CA GLU A 144 -9.79 9.29 -23.09
C GLU A 144 -10.34 8.07 -22.36
N LEU A 145 -10.12 7.99 -21.04
CA LEU A 145 -10.71 6.95 -20.18
C LEU A 145 -12.22 7.11 -19.98
N GLY A 146 -12.80 8.24 -20.39
CA GLY A 146 -14.23 8.51 -20.30
C GLY A 146 -14.64 9.41 -19.13
N LEU A 147 -13.69 10.03 -18.42
CA LEU A 147 -14.04 11.06 -17.44
C LEU A 147 -14.55 12.30 -18.18
N SER A 148 -15.59 12.91 -17.64
CA SER A 148 -16.03 14.26 -18.00
C SER A 148 -15.06 15.31 -17.45
N GLU A 149 -15.08 16.52 -18.03
CA GLU A 149 -14.30 17.66 -17.55
C GLU A 149 -14.59 17.98 -16.07
N ALA A 150 -15.85 17.85 -15.64
CA ALA A 150 -16.24 18.07 -14.24
C ALA A 150 -15.64 17.01 -13.29
N GLN A 151 -15.65 15.73 -13.70
CA GLN A 151 -15.02 14.65 -12.93
C GLN A 151 -13.51 14.81 -12.87
N LEU A 152 -12.87 15.25 -13.96
CA LEU A 152 -11.44 15.54 -13.99
C LEU A 152 -11.07 16.67 -13.02
N GLN A 153 -11.81 17.77 -13.03
CA GLN A 153 -11.62 18.88 -12.09
C GLN A 153 -11.84 18.44 -10.64
N GLY A 154 -12.88 17.64 -10.38
CA GLY A 154 -13.12 17.04 -9.08
C GLY A 154 -11.96 16.17 -8.61
N LEU A 155 -11.44 15.30 -9.48
CA LEU A 155 -10.28 14.46 -9.16
C LEU A 155 -9.03 15.30 -8.87
N GLN A 156 -8.78 16.35 -9.65
CA GLN A 156 -7.67 17.28 -9.40
C GLN A 156 -7.80 17.98 -8.05
N ALA A 157 -9.01 18.40 -7.67
CA ALA A 157 -9.28 19.02 -6.38
C ALA A 157 -9.02 18.04 -5.22
N LEU A 158 -9.51 16.80 -5.32
CA LEU A 158 -9.26 15.76 -4.32
C LEU A 158 -7.76 15.47 -4.15
N LEU A 159 -7.02 15.39 -5.26
CA LEU A 159 -5.58 15.12 -5.22
C LEU A 159 -4.74 16.30 -4.69
N ALA A 160 -5.31 17.50 -4.65
CA ALA A 160 -4.64 18.70 -4.17
C ALA A 160 -5.00 19.05 -2.72
N ASP A 161 -5.96 18.35 -2.11
CA ASP A 161 -6.42 18.61 -0.76
C ASP A 161 -5.50 17.93 0.28
N PRO A 162 -4.71 18.68 1.07
CA PRO A 162 -3.81 18.11 2.07
C PRO A 162 -4.55 17.64 3.34
N ASP A 163 -5.81 18.02 3.52
CA ASP A 163 -6.59 17.79 4.73
C ASP A 163 -7.70 16.73 4.53
N LEU A 164 -7.82 16.17 3.32
CA LEU A 164 -8.84 15.17 2.97
C LEU A 164 -8.85 13.95 3.90
N TRP A 165 -7.70 13.60 4.49
CA TRP A 165 -7.59 12.52 5.47
C TRP A 165 -8.44 12.72 6.72
N GLN A 166 -8.75 13.97 7.08
CA GLN A 166 -9.60 14.29 8.23
C GLN A 166 -11.03 13.79 8.02
N GLU A 167 -11.44 13.47 6.80
CA GLU A 167 -12.72 12.83 6.52
C GLU A 167 -12.69 11.30 6.70
N SER A 168 -11.57 10.73 7.12
CA SER A 168 -11.36 9.29 7.30
C SER A 168 -10.98 8.98 8.75
N GLU A 169 -11.90 8.35 9.49
CA GLU A 169 -11.66 7.93 10.87
C GLU A 169 -10.44 7.00 10.99
N GLU A 170 -10.22 6.13 10.00
CA GLU A 170 -9.07 5.24 9.99
C GLU A 170 -7.74 5.99 9.84
N LEU A 171 -7.68 7.02 8.98
CA LEU A 171 -6.47 7.83 8.85
C LEU A 171 -6.27 8.72 10.07
N GLN A 172 -7.34 9.29 10.63
CA GLN A 172 -7.26 10.03 11.89
C GLN A 172 -6.65 9.19 13.01
N GLN A 173 -7.05 7.93 13.13
CA GLN A 173 -6.48 7.02 14.13
C GLN A 173 -5.02 6.68 13.84
N VAL A 174 -4.60 6.55 12.57
CA VAL A 174 -3.19 6.36 12.21
C VAL A 174 -2.35 7.55 12.67
N PHE A 175 -2.76 8.77 12.37
CA PHE A 175 -2.06 9.99 12.81
C PHE A 175 -2.03 10.11 14.34
N ALA A 176 -3.16 9.85 15.01
CA ALA A 176 -3.24 9.88 16.47
C ALA A 176 -2.32 8.83 17.14
N THR A 177 -2.20 7.65 16.52
CA THR A 177 -1.29 6.60 17.01
C THR A 177 0.16 7.04 16.88
N ALA A 178 0.54 7.63 15.74
CA ALA A 178 1.89 8.16 15.55
C ALA A 178 2.21 9.28 16.55
N GLU A 179 1.27 10.19 16.81
CA GLU A 179 1.41 11.23 17.83
C GLU A 179 1.65 10.65 19.23
N ALA A 180 0.93 9.60 19.61
CA ALA A 180 1.12 8.93 20.90
C ALA A 180 2.52 8.30 21.10
N PHE A 181 3.27 8.11 20.01
CA PHE A 181 4.65 7.60 20.02
C PHE A 181 5.71 8.67 19.68
N ASP A 182 5.32 9.94 19.56
CA ASP A 182 6.19 11.05 19.11
C ASP A 182 6.75 10.82 17.69
N LEU A 183 5.94 10.26 16.79
CA LEU A 183 6.31 9.90 15.41
C LEU A 183 5.48 10.64 14.34
N GLN A 184 4.57 11.54 14.73
CA GLN A 184 3.67 12.25 13.82
C GLN A 184 4.42 13.01 12.72
N ASP A 185 5.61 13.54 13.01
CA ASP A 185 6.41 14.31 12.05
C ASP A 185 6.90 13.46 10.88
N TYR A 186 6.95 12.13 11.02
CA TYR A 186 7.29 11.23 9.91
C TYR A 186 6.12 11.04 8.94
N LEU A 187 4.89 11.28 9.35
CA LEU A 187 3.70 10.96 8.55
C LEU A 187 3.28 12.16 7.70
N VAL A 188 2.88 11.88 6.47
CA VAL A 188 2.38 12.88 5.52
C VAL A 188 1.19 12.31 4.79
N TYR A 189 0.06 13.02 4.79
CA TYR A 189 -1.03 12.65 3.90
C TYR A 189 -0.69 12.98 2.45
N ASP A 190 -0.93 12.04 1.55
CA ASP A 190 -0.80 12.26 0.12
C ASP A 190 -1.83 11.41 -0.66
N ALA A 191 -2.84 12.09 -1.20
CA ALA A 191 -3.93 11.49 -1.97
C ALA A 191 -3.45 10.73 -3.23
N SER A 192 -2.21 10.95 -3.69
CA SER A 192 -1.62 10.21 -4.81
C SER A 192 -1.13 8.81 -4.46
N ILE A 193 -0.99 8.50 -3.16
CA ILE A 193 -0.57 7.18 -2.69
C ILE A 193 -1.74 6.20 -2.83
N VAL A 194 -1.66 5.28 -3.79
CA VAL A 194 -2.72 4.26 -4.03
C VAL A 194 -2.21 2.83 -4.12
N ARG A 195 -0.87 2.65 -4.06
CA ARG A 195 -0.08 1.40 -4.20
C ARG A 195 -0.40 0.59 -5.47
N GLY A 196 0.59 -0.19 -5.90
CA GLY A 196 0.52 -0.95 -7.15
C GLY A 196 -0.04 -2.38 -7.03
N LEU A 197 -0.38 -2.84 -5.83
CA LEU A 197 -0.91 -4.19 -5.60
C LEU A 197 -2.42 -4.09 -5.40
N ASP A 198 -3.16 -4.89 -6.16
CA ASP A 198 -4.61 -4.78 -6.23
C ASP A 198 -5.32 -5.26 -4.96
N TYR A 199 -4.63 -6.01 -4.10
CA TYR A 199 -5.19 -6.62 -2.88
C TYR A 199 -5.34 -5.67 -1.68
N TYR A 200 -4.88 -4.41 -1.77
CA TYR A 200 -5.07 -3.45 -0.67
C TYR A 200 -6.54 -2.98 -0.61
N THR A 201 -7.10 -2.90 0.60
CA THR A 201 -8.53 -2.62 0.84
C THR A 201 -8.78 -1.41 1.74
N GLY A 202 -7.73 -0.83 2.36
CA GLY A 202 -7.84 0.24 3.36
C GLY A 202 -6.69 1.24 3.29
N PRO A 203 -6.13 1.66 4.45
CA PRO A 203 -4.94 2.51 4.48
C PRO A 203 -3.77 1.89 3.71
N VAL A 204 -3.04 2.73 2.98
CA VAL A 204 -1.86 2.38 2.19
C VAL A 204 -0.78 3.43 2.42
N PHE A 205 0.48 3.02 2.40
CA PHE A 205 1.59 3.93 2.67
C PHE A 205 2.89 3.52 1.99
N GLU A 206 3.75 4.51 1.76
CA GLU A 206 5.09 4.35 1.22
C GLU A 206 6.05 5.34 1.89
N ALA A 207 7.24 4.87 2.26
CA ALA A 207 8.29 5.72 2.81
C ALA A 207 9.24 6.17 1.70
N TYR A 208 9.59 7.45 1.69
CA TYR A 208 10.52 8.06 0.75
C TYR A 208 11.50 8.98 1.47
N ASP A 209 12.60 9.35 0.81
CA ASP A 209 13.31 10.57 1.15
C ASP A 209 12.39 11.78 0.94
N ARG A 210 12.54 12.84 1.75
CA ARG A 210 11.68 14.04 1.65
C ARG A 210 11.72 14.69 0.28
N ALA A 211 12.86 14.61 -0.42
CA ALA A 211 13.02 15.15 -1.76
C ALA A 211 12.41 14.24 -2.86
N ARG A 212 11.91 13.05 -2.53
CA ARG A 212 11.37 12.04 -3.46
C ARG A 212 12.31 11.75 -4.64
N THR A 213 13.61 11.77 -4.38
CA THR A 213 14.65 11.53 -5.39
C THR A 213 14.95 10.05 -5.55
N SER A 214 14.68 9.26 -4.51
CA SER A 214 14.89 7.82 -4.48
C SER A 214 13.59 7.06 -4.69
N ARG A 215 13.73 5.75 -4.92
CA ARG A 215 12.59 4.83 -4.85
C ARG A 215 12.10 4.72 -3.41
N ALA A 216 10.89 4.20 -3.25
CA ALA A 216 10.35 3.88 -1.93
C ALA A 216 11.34 3.04 -1.11
N ILE A 217 11.54 3.43 0.14
CA ILE A 217 12.37 2.76 1.14
C ILE A 217 11.66 1.49 1.60
N PHE A 218 10.37 1.62 1.93
CA PHE A 218 9.44 0.52 2.18
C PHE A 218 8.03 0.93 1.76
N GLY A 219 7.11 -0.02 1.68
CA GLY A 219 5.70 0.27 1.44
C GLY A 219 4.79 -0.83 1.95
N GLY A 220 3.55 -0.46 2.25
CA GLY A 220 2.60 -1.32 2.92
C GLY A 220 1.17 -0.85 2.81
N GLY A 221 0.30 -1.53 3.56
CA GLY A 221 -1.11 -1.21 3.65
C GLY A 221 -1.96 -2.36 4.17
N ARG A 222 -3.24 -2.08 4.34
CA ARG A 222 -4.28 -3.02 4.76
C ARG A 222 -4.81 -3.84 3.60
N TYR A 223 -4.95 -5.15 3.79
CA TYR A 223 -5.38 -6.15 2.81
C TYR A 223 -6.37 -7.14 3.46
N ASP A 224 -7.63 -6.73 3.59
CA ASP A 224 -8.57 -7.48 4.43
C ASP A 224 -9.08 -8.81 3.84
N ASP A 225 -8.97 -8.97 2.52
CA ASP A 225 -9.62 -10.07 1.80
C ASP A 225 -8.65 -11.17 1.34
N LEU A 226 -7.33 -10.92 1.42
CA LEU A 226 -6.31 -11.81 0.85
C LEU A 226 -6.32 -13.23 1.43
N VAL A 227 -6.66 -13.40 2.71
CA VAL A 227 -6.76 -14.74 3.33
C VAL A 227 -7.95 -15.52 2.77
N ALA A 228 -9.07 -14.84 2.49
CA ALA A 228 -10.23 -15.44 1.84
C ALA A 228 -9.93 -15.78 0.37
N ASP A 229 -9.24 -14.89 -0.34
CA ASP A 229 -8.85 -15.09 -1.75
C ASP A 229 -8.00 -16.34 -1.98
N VAL A 230 -7.25 -16.78 -0.96
CA VAL A 230 -6.43 -18.00 -1.00
C VAL A 230 -7.11 -19.22 -0.36
N GLY A 231 -8.40 -19.13 -0.03
CA GLY A 231 -9.25 -20.25 0.40
C GLY A 231 -9.43 -20.42 1.91
N GLY A 232 -9.08 -19.43 2.74
CA GLY A 232 -9.46 -19.38 4.16
C GLY A 232 -10.79 -18.65 4.41
N ASP A 233 -11.20 -18.52 5.67
CA ASP A 233 -12.22 -17.54 6.03
C ASP A 233 -11.58 -16.14 6.11
N ARG A 234 -12.37 -15.07 5.91
CA ARG A 234 -11.87 -13.70 5.95
C ARG A 234 -11.13 -13.39 7.26
N ILE A 235 -9.88 -12.95 7.15
CA ILE A 235 -9.06 -12.40 8.23
C ILE A 235 -8.42 -11.12 7.71
N THR A 236 -8.60 -10.03 8.45
CA THR A 236 -7.96 -8.75 8.14
C THR A 236 -6.45 -8.82 8.26
N GLY A 237 -5.72 -8.08 7.44
CA GLY A 237 -4.28 -8.01 7.49
C GLY A 237 -3.78 -6.60 7.20
N VAL A 238 -2.73 -6.17 7.89
CA VAL A 238 -1.99 -4.94 7.57
C VAL A 238 -0.51 -5.20 7.78
N GLY A 239 0.32 -4.71 6.85
CA GLY A 239 1.75 -4.94 6.90
C GLY A 239 2.53 -4.05 5.93
N PHE A 240 3.85 -4.12 6.03
CA PHE A 240 4.77 -3.46 5.10
C PHE A 240 5.99 -4.31 4.79
N ALA A 241 6.71 -3.90 3.75
CA ALA A 241 7.91 -4.56 3.29
C ALA A 241 8.91 -3.62 2.60
#